data_AF-K1QLU9-F1
#
_entry.id   AF-K1QLU9-F1
#
_cell.length_a   1.000
_cell.length_b   1.000
_cell.length_c   1.000
_cell.angle_alpha   90.00
_cell.angle_beta   90.00
_cell.angle_gamma   90.00
#
_symmetry.space_group_name_H-M   'P 1'
#
loop_
_entity.id
_entity.type
_entity.pdbx_description
1 polymer ?
#
loop_
_entity_poly.entity_id
_entity_poly.type
_entity_poly.pdbx_seq_one_letter_code
_entity_poly.pdbx_strand_id
1 'polypeptide(L)'
;MAHVHLEKGMHDAGLAFLQSKEKYWAGQFDLAVKVFDEKIIARGNFNDASSLLYRLAFEDVRVPQRWKGVLDLVDKFSGHHTWVYTDLHILFTLYRNGEKERANELLEGLKEYVTNNTGTNAQVTHDVGMPLCAGITAFEEGHYETATNCLNSRDTFVQLLLHSAIKSSNPDHKVLARTMLNQRKSDRVEDPLGDRLLMLLDSKSG
;
A
#
# COMPACT_ATOMS: atom_id res chain seq x y z
N MET A 1 -12.01 -25.44 -12.07
CA MET A 1 -13.22 -24.92 -11.40
C MET A 1 -13.05 -24.74 -9.89
N ALA A 2 -12.24 -25.55 -9.19
CA ALA A 2 -11.92 -25.34 -7.76
C ALA A 2 -10.85 -24.24 -7.48
N HIS A 3 -10.05 -23.85 -8.48
CA HIS A 3 -8.99 -22.82 -8.35
C HIS A 3 -9.53 -21.38 -8.20
N VAL A 4 -10.61 -21.04 -8.90
CA VAL A 4 -11.19 -19.68 -8.90
C VAL A 4 -11.91 -19.33 -7.57
N HIS A 5 -12.35 -20.33 -6.82
CA HIS A 5 -13.03 -20.12 -5.52
C HIS A 5 -12.06 -20.00 -4.34
N LEU A 6 -10.83 -20.51 -4.46
CA LEU A 6 -9.77 -20.30 -3.47
C LEU A 6 -9.13 -18.91 -3.59
N GLU A 7 -9.01 -18.35 -4.80
CA GLU A 7 -8.39 -17.04 -5.07
C GLU A 7 -9.24 -15.84 -4.64
N LYS A 8 -10.56 -15.85 -4.88
CA LYS A 8 -11.46 -14.85 -4.27
C LYS A 8 -11.45 -14.92 -2.75
N GLY A 9 -11.43 -16.15 -2.21
CA GLY A 9 -11.34 -16.39 -0.77
C GLY A 9 -10.04 -15.88 -0.13
N MET A 10 -8.91 -15.88 -0.85
CA MET A 10 -7.63 -15.40 -0.32
C MET A 10 -7.41 -13.89 -0.48
N HIS A 11 -7.94 -13.27 -1.54
CA HIS A 11 -7.96 -11.81 -1.67
C HIS A 11 -8.90 -11.17 -0.65
N ASP A 12 -10.11 -11.72 -0.51
CA ASP A 12 -11.06 -11.29 0.52
C ASP A 12 -10.54 -11.63 1.91
N ALA A 13 -9.87 -12.77 2.13
CA ALA A 13 -9.24 -13.07 3.40
C ALA A 13 -8.01 -12.21 3.68
N GLY A 14 -7.23 -11.78 2.67
CA GLY A 14 -6.09 -10.89 2.84
C GLY A 14 -6.52 -9.46 3.19
N LEU A 15 -7.49 -8.92 2.45
CA LEU A 15 -8.15 -7.65 2.75
C LEU A 15 -8.91 -7.71 4.07
N ALA A 16 -9.70 -8.76 4.33
CA ALA A 16 -10.37 -8.95 5.61
C ALA A 16 -9.39 -9.23 6.75
N PHE A 17 -8.22 -9.82 6.51
CA PHE A 17 -7.17 -9.97 7.52
C PHE A 17 -6.54 -8.61 7.84
N LEU A 18 -6.23 -7.79 6.83
CA LEU A 18 -5.69 -6.45 7.04
C LEU A 18 -6.73 -5.50 7.67
N GLN A 19 -7.99 -5.57 7.25
CA GLN A 19 -9.12 -4.81 7.81
C GLN A 19 -9.52 -5.30 9.20
N SER A 20 -9.57 -6.62 9.45
CA SER A 20 -9.84 -7.16 10.80
C SER A 20 -8.70 -6.84 11.76
N LYS A 21 -7.46 -6.66 11.26
CA LYS A 21 -6.30 -6.22 12.04
C LYS A 21 -6.31 -4.73 12.36
N GLU A 22 -7.06 -3.91 11.64
CA GLU A 22 -7.21 -2.48 11.93
C GLU A 22 -7.79 -2.23 13.33
N LYS A 23 -8.68 -3.13 13.78
CA LYS A 23 -9.20 -3.18 15.16
C LYS A 23 -8.13 -3.48 16.21
N TYR A 24 -7.04 -4.17 15.85
CA TYR A 24 -5.97 -4.57 16.79
C TYR A 24 -4.96 -3.44 17.05
N TRP A 25 -4.97 -2.38 16.23
CA TRP A 25 -3.96 -1.32 16.29
C TRP A 25 -4.54 0.04 16.63
N ALA A 26 -5.68 0.11 17.32
CA ALA A 26 -6.35 1.34 17.76
C ALA A 26 -5.42 2.27 18.60
N GLY A 27 -4.45 2.92 17.96
CA GLY A 27 -3.32 3.62 18.58
C GLY A 27 -2.22 2.73 19.19
N GLN A 28 -2.35 1.40 19.16
CA GLN A 28 -1.39 0.48 19.83
C GLN A 28 -0.15 0.16 18.96
N PHE A 29 0.61 1.19 18.60
CA PHE A 29 1.73 1.07 17.67
C PHE A 29 2.90 0.24 18.21
N ASP A 30 3.17 0.29 19.52
CA ASP A 30 4.23 -0.53 20.14
C ASP A 30 3.94 -2.03 20.03
N LEU A 31 2.67 -2.42 20.20
CA LEU A 31 2.26 -3.80 20.01
C LEU A 31 2.40 -4.21 18.54
N ALA A 32 2.14 -3.30 17.61
CA ALA A 32 2.31 -3.54 16.17
C ALA A 32 3.75 -3.80 15.79
N VAL A 33 4.66 -2.99 16.33
CA VAL A 33 6.10 -3.17 16.17
C VAL A 33 6.54 -4.51 16.78
N LYS A 34 6.07 -4.85 17.98
CA LYS A 34 6.38 -6.14 18.61
C LYS A 34 5.90 -7.33 17.77
N VAL A 35 4.68 -7.28 17.26
CA VAL A 35 4.14 -8.34 16.39
C VAL A 35 4.88 -8.43 15.07
N PHE A 36 5.31 -7.30 14.51
CA PHE A 36 6.18 -7.30 13.35
C PHE A 36 7.47 -8.09 13.62
N ASP A 37 8.18 -7.72 14.69
CA ASP A 37 9.49 -8.29 15.04
C ASP A 37 9.41 -9.78 15.41
N GLU A 38 8.39 -10.18 16.18
CA GLU A 38 8.28 -11.55 16.71
C GLU A 38 7.61 -12.53 15.73
N LYS A 39 6.66 -12.05 14.92
CA LYS A 39 5.75 -12.95 14.18
C LYS A 39 5.81 -12.74 12.68
N ILE A 40 5.73 -11.50 12.20
CA ILE A 40 5.56 -11.26 10.77
C ILE A 40 6.86 -11.50 10.02
N ILE A 41 7.98 -10.95 10.50
CA ILE A 41 9.27 -11.13 9.83
C ILE A 41 9.70 -12.61 9.84
N ALA A 42 9.45 -13.33 10.94
CA ALA A 42 9.77 -14.75 11.08
C ALA A 42 8.98 -15.65 10.11
N ARG A 43 7.78 -15.23 9.67
CA ARG A 43 7.00 -15.96 8.66
C ARG A 43 7.58 -15.81 7.24
N GLY A 44 8.46 -14.84 7.02
CA GLY A 44 9.10 -14.61 5.73
C GLY A 44 8.18 -14.06 4.63
N ASN A 45 6.95 -13.64 4.96
CA ASN A 45 6.05 -13.04 3.98
C ASN A 45 6.30 -11.53 3.90
N PHE A 46 7.06 -11.10 2.89
CA PHE A 46 7.37 -9.68 2.71
C PHE A 46 6.14 -8.84 2.35
N ASN A 47 5.09 -9.40 1.75
CA ASN A 47 3.87 -8.65 1.45
C ASN A 47 3.20 -8.18 2.75
N ASP A 48 3.03 -9.09 3.72
CA ASP A 48 2.46 -8.75 5.03
C ASP A 48 3.38 -7.80 5.81
N ALA A 49 4.69 -8.06 5.77
CA ALA A 49 5.69 -7.29 6.49
C ALA A 49 5.74 -5.84 6.00
N SER A 50 5.92 -5.66 4.69
CA SER A 50 5.97 -4.36 4.03
C SER A 50 4.65 -3.59 4.22
N SER A 51 3.49 -4.24 4.05
CA SER A 51 2.17 -3.64 4.32
C SER A 51 1.98 -3.15 5.75
N LEU A 52 2.50 -3.85 6.77
CA LEU A 52 2.42 -3.37 8.16
C LEU A 52 3.38 -2.18 8.39
N LEU A 53 4.63 -2.28 7.94
CA LEU A 53 5.59 -1.18 8.12
C LEU A 53 5.13 0.10 7.44
N TYR A 54 4.51 0.00 6.28
CA TYR A 54 4.00 1.15 5.54
C TYR A 54 2.89 1.87 6.32
N ARG A 55 1.96 1.12 6.90
CA ARG A 55 0.89 1.66 7.76
C ARG A 55 1.44 2.27 9.05
N LEU A 56 2.47 1.67 9.65
CA LEU A 56 3.15 2.27 10.81
C LEU A 56 3.87 3.57 10.44
N ALA A 57 4.52 3.61 9.27
CA ALA A 57 5.18 4.81 8.79
C ALA A 57 4.20 5.97 8.52
N PHE A 58 2.98 5.66 8.06
CA PHE A 58 1.91 6.65 7.90
C PHE A 58 1.40 7.26 9.21
N GLU A 59 1.60 6.54 10.32
CA GLU A 59 1.27 6.98 11.68
C GLU A 59 2.50 7.61 12.36
N ASP A 60 3.50 8.04 11.58
CA ASP A 60 4.76 8.63 12.02
C ASP A 60 5.58 7.73 12.98
N VAL A 61 5.29 6.43 13.04
CA VAL A 61 6.06 5.46 13.82
C VAL A 61 7.41 5.23 13.14
N ARG A 62 8.50 5.53 13.85
CA ARG A 62 9.85 5.37 13.32
C ARG A 62 10.24 3.88 13.20
N VAL A 63 10.14 3.34 11.99
CA VAL A 63 10.54 1.98 11.65
C VAL A 63 11.67 1.85 10.60
N PRO A 64 12.63 2.80 10.46
CA PRO A 64 13.57 2.80 9.33
C PRO A 64 14.43 1.54 9.26
N GLN A 65 14.93 1.04 10.40
CA GLN A 65 15.82 -0.13 10.43
C GLN A 65 15.13 -1.45 10.08
N ARG A 66 13.79 -1.50 10.16
CA ARG A 66 13.00 -2.71 9.89
C ARG A 66 12.80 -2.96 8.39
N TRP A 67 12.90 -1.92 7.57
CA TRP A 67 12.80 -2.02 6.12
C TRP A 67 13.89 -2.88 5.51
N LYS A 68 15.09 -2.92 6.12
CA LYS A 68 16.19 -3.79 5.68
C LYS A 68 15.82 -5.27 5.76
N GLY A 69 15.20 -5.70 6.87
CA GLY A 69 14.77 -7.09 7.02
C GLY A 69 13.69 -7.49 6.00
N VAL A 70 12.85 -6.54 5.59
CA VAL A 70 11.86 -6.77 4.52
C VAL A 70 12.55 -6.85 3.16
N LEU A 71 13.56 -6.01 2.90
CA LEU A 71 14.37 -6.09 1.68
C LEU A 71 15.09 -7.44 1.56
N ASP A 72 15.64 -7.96 2.66
CA ASP A 72 16.26 -9.29 2.68
C ASP A 72 15.29 -10.43 2.31
N LEU A 73 13.98 -10.24 2.54
CA LEU A 73 12.95 -11.19 2.11
C LEU A 73 12.60 -11.01 0.63
N VAL A 74 12.55 -9.77 0.15
CA VAL A 74 12.39 -9.46 -1.28
C VAL A 74 13.55 -10.05 -2.09
N ASP A 75 14.78 -9.95 -1.62
CA ASP A 75 15.97 -10.47 -2.32
C ASP A 75 15.96 -12.01 -2.45
N LYS A 76 15.24 -12.71 -1.56
CA LYS A 76 15.07 -14.16 -1.60
C LYS A 76 13.91 -14.59 -2.50
N PHE A 77 13.07 -13.65 -2.95
CA PHE A 77 11.91 -13.94 -3.78
C PHE A 77 12.32 -14.09 -5.25
N SER A 78 11.97 -15.22 -5.87
CA SER A 78 12.31 -15.52 -7.27
C SER A 78 11.15 -15.31 -8.25
N GLY A 79 9.92 -15.13 -7.76
CA GLY A 79 8.69 -15.11 -8.56
C GLY A 79 8.32 -13.74 -9.15
N HIS A 80 9.29 -12.99 -9.66
CA HIS A 80 9.08 -11.65 -10.23
C HIS A 80 7.96 -11.65 -11.29
N HIS A 81 7.13 -10.60 -11.29
CA HIS A 81 6.06 -10.38 -12.28
C HIS A 81 4.99 -11.49 -12.37
N THR A 82 4.97 -12.42 -11.41
CA THR A 82 3.92 -13.45 -11.34
C THR A 82 2.59 -12.83 -10.92
N TRP A 83 2.64 -11.83 -10.04
CA TRP A 83 1.46 -11.17 -9.48
C TRP A 83 1.76 -9.69 -9.24
N VAL A 84 1.05 -8.81 -9.94
CA VAL A 84 1.32 -7.37 -9.80
C VAL A 84 1.14 -6.84 -8.39
N TYR A 85 0.27 -7.46 -7.60
CA TYR A 85 0.15 -7.18 -6.17
C TYR A 85 1.50 -7.30 -5.45
N THR A 86 2.27 -8.34 -5.76
CA THR A 86 3.58 -8.58 -5.17
C THR A 86 4.60 -7.55 -5.67
N ASP A 87 4.59 -7.23 -6.96
CA ASP A 87 5.49 -6.21 -7.52
C ASP A 87 5.27 -4.83 -6.87
N LEU A 88 4.02 -4.47 -6.53
CA LEU A 88 3.72 -3.25 -5.79
C LEU A 88 4.38 -3.23 -4.39
N HIS A 89 4.42 -4.37 -3.70
CA HIS A 89 5.06 -4.49 -2.38
C HIS A 89 6.58 -4.46 -2.46
N ILE A 90 7.15 -5.03 -3.52
CA ILE A 90 8.57 -4.88 -3.84
C ILE A 90 8.88 -3.40 -4.08
N LEU A 91 8.10 -2.72 -4.92
CA LEU A 91 8.34 -1.34 -5.31
C LEU A 91 8.47 -0.39 -4.11
N PHE A 92 7.48 -0.37 -3.22
CA PHE A 92 7.60 0.52 -2.06
C PHE A 92 8.67 0.03 -1.07
N THR A 93 8.91 -1.28 -0.93
CA THR A 93 10.03 -1.76 -0.12
C THR A 93 11.37 -1.24 -0.62
N LEU A 94 11.59 -1.17 -1.94
CA LEU A 94 12.78 -0.60 -2.55
C LEU A 94 12.90 0.90 -2.24
N TYR A 95 11.84 1.68 -2.45
CA TYR A 95 11.83 3.11 -2.10
C TYR A 95 12.13 3.35 -0.61
N ARG A 96 11.53 2.58 0.28
CA ARG A 96 11.73 2.72 1.74
C ARG A 96 13.13 2.32 2.22
N ASN A 97 13.90 1.61 1.40
CA ASN A 97 15.32 1.33 1.62
C ASN A 97 16.26 2.24 0.83
N GLY A 98 15.74 3.18 0.02
CA GLY A 98 16.55 4.06 -0.82
C GLY A 98 17.09 3.40 -2.10
N GLU A 99 16.56 2.25 -2.49
CA GLU A 99 16.99 1.45 -3.64
C GLU A 99 16.34 1.95 -4.95
N LYS A 100 16.57 3.22 -5.29
CA LYS A 100 15.87 3.90 -6.41
C LYS A 100 16.20 3.27 -7.76
N GLU A 101 17.44 2.87 -7.98
CA GLU A 101 17.88 2.21 -9.22
C GLU A 101 17.14 0.88 -9.43
N ARG A 102 17.06 0.05 -8.39
CA ARG A 102 16.32 -1.22 -8.42
C ARG A 102 14.81 -1.00 -8.60
N ALA A 103 14.27 0.07 -8.04
CA ALA A 103 12.87 0.44 -8.25
C ALA A 103 12.61 0.77 -9.74
N ASN A 104 13.52 1.49 -10.39
CA ASN A 104 13.43 1.78 -11.82
C ASN A 104 13.56 0.49 -12.67
N GLU A 105 14.49 -0.41 -12.32
CA GLU A 105 14.63 -1.71 -12.98
C GLU A 105 13.34 -2.54 -12.91
N LEU A 106 12.69 -2.59 -11.74
CA LEU A 106 11.40 -3.25 -11.57
C LEU A 106 10.32 -2.63 -12.47
N LEU A 107 10.26 -1.30 -12.55
CA LEU A 107 9.29 -0.58 -13.37
C LEU A 107 9.50 -0.82 -14.87
N GLU A 108 10.75 -0.85 -15.33
CA GLU A 108 11.06 -1.22 -16.73
C GLU A 108 10.71 -2.68 -17.00
N GLY A 109 11.05 -3.60 -16.09
CA GLY A 109 10.66 -5.01 -16.20
C GLY A 109 9.14 -5.21 -16.29
N LEU A 110 8.36 -4.45 -15.53
CA LEU A 110 6.89 -4.45 -15.63
C LEU A 110 6.39 -3.92 -16.98
N LYS A 111 7.01 -2.86 -17.53
CA LYS A 111 6.67 -2.34 -18.87
C LYS A 111 6.96 -3.37 -19.95
N GLU A 112 8.12 -4.01 -19.90
CA GLU A 112 8.48 -5.08 -20.81
C GLU A 112 7.53 -6.27 -20.67
N TYR A 113 7.19 -6.65 -19.44
CA TYR A 113 6.25 -7.72 -19.16
C TYR A 113 4.89 -7.48 -19.82
N VAL A 114 4.27 -6.31 -19.60
CA VAL A 114 2.94 -6.01 -20.18
C VAL A 114 2.98 -5.83 -21.70
N THR A 115 4.13 -5.44 -22.25
CA THR A 115 4.30 -5.29 -23.72
C THR A 115 4.44 -6.66 -24.40
N ASN A 116 5.17 -7.58 -23.77
CA ASN A 116 5.57 -8.84 -24.39
C ASN A 116 4.68 -10.04 -24.00
N ASN A 117 3.76 -9.86 -23.05
CA ASN A 117 2.89 -10.94 -22.57
C ASN A 117 1.42 -10.60 -22.77
N THR A 118 0.62 -11.65 -22.93
CA THR A 118 -0.85 -11.56 -23.02
C THR A 118 -1.50 -12.41 -21.93
N GLY A 119 -2.78 -12.16 -21.66
CA GLY A 119 -3.56 -12.91 -20.67
C GLY A 119 -3.94 -12.06 -19.46
N THR A 120 -4.71 -12.65 -18.55
CA THR A 120 -5.35 -11.91 -17.44
C THR A 120 -4.34 -11.15 -16.59
N ASN A 121 -3.22 -11.75 -16.20
CA ASN A 121 -2.24 -11.06 -15.35
C ASN A 121 -1.54 -9.91 -16.09
N ALA A 122 -1.20 -10.07 -17.37
CA ALA A 122 -0.62 -8.99 -18.18
C ALA A 122 -1.61 -7.81 -18.32
N GLN A 123 -2.88 -8.11 -18.58
CA GLN A 123 -3.94 -7.09 -18.69
C GLN A 123 -4.17 -6.37 -17.36
N VAL A 124 -4.26 -7.10 -16.24
CA VAL A 124 -4.41 -6.51 -14.90
C VAL A 124 -3.17 -5.69 -14.52
N THR A 125 -1.98 -6.17 -14.86
CA THR A 125 -0.74 -5.43 -14.63
C THR A 125 -0.74 -4.14 -15.43
N HIS A 126 -1.14 -4.15 -16.70
CA HIS A 126 -1.25 -2.96 -17.53
C HIS A 126 -2.30 -1.97 -16.99
N ASP A 127 -3.54 -2.42 -16.83
CA ASP A 127 -4.67 -1.53 -16.54
C ASP A 127 -4.68 -1.05 -15.09
N VAL A 128 -4.26 -1.89 -14.15
CA VAL A 128 -4.34 -1.60 -12.71
C VAL A 128 -2.95 -1.42 -12.12
N GLY A 129 -2.05 -2.34 -12.40
CA GLY A 129 -0.71 -2.35 -11.85
C GLY A 129 0.13 -1.13 -12.17
N MET A 130 0.27 -0.81 -13.46
CA MET A 130 1.12 0.29 -13.93
C MET A 130 0.67 1.66 -13.38
N PRO A 131 -0.63 2.00 -13.37
CA PRO A 131 -1.10 3.20 -12.67
C PRO A 131 -0.81 3.19 -11.17
N LEU A 132 -0.95 2.06 -10.47
CA LEU A 132 -0.64 1.96 -9.05
C LEU A 132 0.87 2.15 -8.80
N CYS A 133 1.73 1.56 -9.63
CA CYS A 133 3.18 1.76 -9.60
C CYS A 133 3.56 3.24 -9.78
N ALA A 134 2.91 3.93 -10.71
CA ALA A 134 3.09 5.37 -10.93
C ALA A 134 2.64 6.18 -9.71
N GLY A 135 1.49 5.84 -9.13
CA GLY A 135 0.98 6.49 -7.92
C GLY A 135 1.88 6.32 -6.70
N ILE A 136 2.39 5.10 -6.47
CA ILE A 136 3.35 4.79 -5.39
C ILE A 136 4.65 5.58 -5.60
N THR A 137 5.21 5.54 -6.81
CA THR A 137 6.43 6.29 -7.16
C THR A 137 6.26 7.78 -6.90
N ALA A 138 5.17 8.37 -7.40
CA ALA A 138 4.86 9.78 -7.18
C ALA A 138 4.71 10.11 -5.69
N PHE A 139 4.12 9.22 -4.89
CA PHE A 139 3.98 9.45 -3.46
C PHE A 139 5.33 9.43 -2.74
N GLU A 140 6.16 8.42 -3.02
CA GLU A 140 7.50 8.29 -2.41
C GLU A 140 8.41 9.46 -2.79
N GLU A 141 8.26 10.01 -3.99
CA GLU A 141 8.98 11.21 -4.45
C GLU A 141 8.36 12.54 -3.97
N GLY A 142 7.25 12.51 -3.24
CA GLY A 142 6.58 13.70 -2.71
C GLY A 142 5.67 14.44 -3.70
N HIS A 143 5.46 13.88 -4.90
CA HIS A 143 4.52 14.38 -5.90
C HIS A 143 3.08 13.98 -5.58
N TYR A 144 2.54 14.49 -4.46
CA TYR A 144 1.28 14.02 -3.89
C TYR A 144 0.06 14.25 -4.78
N GLU A 145 0.02 15.32 -5.57
CA GLU A 145 -1.07 15.54 -6.53
C GLU A 145 -1.11 14.46 -7.61
N THR A 146 0.03 14.18 -8.23
CA THR A 146 0.18 13.09 -9.21
C THR A 146 -0.17 11.75 -8.58
N ALA A 147 0.32 11.49 -7.35
CA ALA A 147 0.00 10.28 -6.61
C ALA A 147 -1.51 10.11 -6.43
N THR A 148 -2.21 11.15 -5.97
CA THR A 148 -3.67 11.11 -5.81
C THR A 148 -4.37 10.82 -7.13
N ASN A 149 -4.00 11.49 -8.22
CA ASN A 149 -4.62 11.28 -9.53
C ASN A 149 -4.45 9.85 -10.05
N CYS A 150 -3.25 9.28 -9.90
CA CYS A 150 -2.98 7.89 -10.29
C CYS A 150 -3.79 6.89 -9.45
N LEU A 151 -3.87 7.12 -8.13
CA LEU A 151 -4.50 6.21 -7.18
C LEU A 151 -6.03 6.32 -7.14
N ASN A 152 -6.61 7.49 -7.39
CA ASN A 152 -8.05 7.76 -7.26
C ASN A 152 -8.93 6.86 -8.14
N SER A 153 -8.38 6.32 -9.22
CA SER A 153 -9.11 5.43 -10.13
C SER A 153 -9.24 3.98 -9.62
N ARG A 154 -8.67 3.65 -8.45
CA ARG A 154 -8.55 2.27 -7.96
C ARG A 154 -8.90 2.20 -6.47
N ASP A 155 -9.76 1.26 -6.08
CA ASP A 155 -10.10 0.96 -4.67
C ASP A 155 -8.96 0.25 -3.91
N THR A 156 -7.81 0.08 -4.56
CA THR A 156 -6.62 -0.58 -3.99
C THR A 156 -5.70 0.47 -3.37
N PHE A 157 -5.16 0.20 -2.18
CA PHE A 157 -4.30 1.15 -1.41
C PHE A 157 -5.02 2.42 -0.92
N VAL A 158 -6.27 2.30 -0.47
CA VAL A 158 -7.09 3.41 0.06
C VAL A 158 -6.34 4.29 1.08
N GLN A 159 -5.55 3.71 1.98
CA GLN A 159 -4.80 4.50 2.95
C GLN A 159 -3.72 5.37 2.29
N LEU A 160 -2.98 4.85 1.30
CA LEU A 160 -2.02 5.63 0.52
C LEU A 160 -2.72 6.75 -0.28
N LEU A 161 -3.87 6.45 -0.89
CA LEU A 161 -4.70 7.46 -1.56
C LEU A 161 -5.11 8.57 -0.58
N LEU A 162 -5.64 8.23 0.60
CA LEU A 162 -6.00 9.19 1.64
C LEU A 162 -4.81 10.05 2.07
N HIS A 163 -3.66 9.45 2.35
CA HIS A 163 -2.46 10.22 2.70
C HIS A 163 -1.98 11.11 1.55
N SER A 164 -2.04 10.64 0.30
CA SER A 164 -1.67 11.45 -0.87
C SER A 164 -2.59 12.66 -1.01
N ALA A 165 -3.89 12.46 -0.87
CA ALA A 165 -4.89 13.51 -1.00
C ALA A 165 -4.80 14.52 0.15
N ILE A 166 -4.58 14.05 1.38
CA ILE A 166 -4.33 14.89 2.57
C ILE A 166 -3.01 15.66 2.45
N LYS A 167 -1.99 15.17 1.73
CA LYS A 167 -0.71 15.88 1.54
C LYS A 167 -0.69 16.76 0.28
N SER A 168 -1.57 16.51 -0.69
CA SER A 168 -1.68 17.31 -1.91
C SER A 168 -2.06 18.76 -1.61
N SER A 169 -1.55 19.70 -2.39
CA SER A 169 -1.93 21.13 -2.34
C SER A 169 -3.24 21.42 -3.07
N ASN A 170 -3.78 20.47 -3.84
CA ASN A 170 -5.01 20.65 -4.60
C ASN A 170 -6.25 20.61 -3.67
N PRO A 171 -7.10 21.65 -3.65
CA PRO A 171 -8.30 21.68 -2.81
C PRO A 171 -9.30 20.54 -3.10
N ASP A 172 -9.44 20.13 -4.36
CA ASP A 172 -10.36 19.06 -4.76
C ASP A 172 -9.93 17.71 -4.16
N HIS A 173 -8.62 17.51 -3.98
CA HIS A 173 -8.09 16.33 -3.29
C HIS A 173 -8.43 16.33 -1.80
N LYS A 174 -8.50 17.49 -1.15
CA LYS A 174 -8.97 17.60 0.24
C LYS A 174 -10.45 17.23 0.35
N VAL A 175 -11.26 17.67 -0.62
CA VAL A 175 -12.69 17.34 -0.71
C VAL A 175 -12.86 15.84 -0.92
N LEU A 176 -12.09 15.23 -1.82
CA LEU A 176 -12.07 13.77 -2.03
C LEU A 176 -11.76 13.03 -0.72
N ALA A 177 -10.67 13.39 -0.03
CA ALA A 177 -10.28 12.77 1.23
C ALA A 177 -11.40 12.88 2.29
N ARG A 178 -12.03 14.06 2.42
CA ARG A 178 -13.15 14.27 3.34
C ARG A 178 -14.32 13.36 3.01
N THR A 179 -14.71 13.28 1.75
CA THR A 179 -15.82 12.45 1.28
C THR A 179 -15.58 10.98 1.60
N MET A 180 -14.39 10.47 1.28
CA MET A 180 -14.02 9.07 1.57
C MET A 180 -14.03 8.78 3.08
N LEU A 181 -13.50 9.68 3.91
CA LEU A 181 -13.48 9.52 5.37
C LEU A 181 -14.88 9.56 5.98
N ASN A 182 -15.76 10.43 5.46
CA ASN A 182 -17.15 10.50 5.92
C ASN A 182 -17.94 9.24 5.55
N GLN A 183 -17.77 8.70 4.34
CA GLN A 183 -18.37 7.44 3.93
C GLN A 183 -17.86 6.27 4.79
N ARG A 184 -16.56 6.24 5.04
CA ARG A 184 -15.97 5.23 5.92
C ARG A 184 -16.55 5.27 7.34
N LYS A 185 -16.83 6.46 7.86
CA LYS A 185 -17.47 6.67 9.17
C LYS A 185 -18.94 6.26 9.19
N SER A 186 -19.69 6.41 8.10
CA SER A 186 -21.08 5.93 8.05
C SER A 186 -21.19 4.42 8.13
N ASP A 187 -20.17 3.71 7.65
CA ASP A 187 -20.18 2.24 7.56
C ASP A 187 -19.59 1.56 8.81
N ARG A 188 -19.11 2.33 9.80
CA ARG A 188 -18.34 1.82 10.96
C ARG A 188 -18.78 2.47 12.27
N VAL A 189 -19.05 1.63 13.28
CA VAL A 189 -19.40 2.08 14.64
C VAL A 189 -18.20 2.72 15.36
N GLU A 190 -16.99 2.19 15.12
CA GLU A 190 -15.73 2.75 15.60
C GLU A 190 -14.73 2.81 14.45
N ASP A 191 -14.10 3.96 14.25
CA ASP A 191 -13.05 4.13 13.22
C ASP A 191 -11.89 5.03 13.69
N PRO A 192 -11.04 4.54 14.61
CA PRO A 192 -9.93 5.34 15.13
C PRO A 192 -8.96 5.82 14.05
N LEU A 193 -8.77 5.05 12.97
CA LEU A 193 -7.94 5.50 11.84
C LEU A 193 -8.61 6.67 11.11
N GLY A 194 -9.89 6.54 10.77
CA GLY A 194 -10.65 7.59 10.10
C GLY A 194 -10.68 8.89 10.91
N ASP A 195 -10.89 8.80 12.23
CA ASP A 195 -10.88 9.97 13.10
C ASP A 195 -9.49 10.66 13.12
N ARG A 196 -8.37 9.91 13.18
CA ARG A 196 -7.01 10.49 13.08
C ARG A 196 -6.75 11.14 11.72
N LEU A 197 -7.17 10.49 10.63
CA LEU A 197 -7.00 11.04 9.28
C LEU A 197 -7.86 12.29 9.04
N LEU A 198 -9.05 12.37 9.62
CA LEU A 198 -9.87 13.58 9.60
C LEU A 198 -9.19 14.73 10.33
N MET A 199 -8.65 14.47 11.54
CA MET A 199 -7.87 15.48 12.29
C MET A 199 -6.65 15.95 11.49
N LEU A 200 -5.93 15.03 10.85
CA LEU A 200 -4.80 15.37 9.98
C LEU A 200 -5.25 16.24 8.80
N LEU A 201 -6.36 15.91 8.14
CA LEU A 201 -6.92 16.69 7.05
C LEU A 201 -7.31 18.11 7.48
N ASP A 202 -7.94 18.26 8.64
CA ASP A 202 -8.30 19.55 9.23
C ASP A 202 -7.06 20.41 9.48
N SER A 203 -5.98 19.82 10.01
CA SER A 203 -4.72 20.51 10.26
C SER A 203 -4.00 21.03 9.01
N LYS A 204 -4.37 20.52 7.83
CA LYS A 204 -3.77 20.86 6.52
C LYS A 204 -4.67 21.71 5.63
N SER A 205 -5.88 21.99 6.07
CA SER A 205 -6.89 22.74 5.31
C SER A 205 -7.17 24.14 5.87
N GLY A 206 -6.61 24.46 7.04
CA GLY A 206 -6.54 25.82 7.61
C GLY A 206 -5.25 26.52 7.24
#